data_AF-A0A0Q0S5X0-F1
#
_entry.id   AF-A0A0Q0S5X0-F1
#
_cell.length_a   1.000
_cell.length_b   1.000
_cell.length_c   1.000
_cell.angle_alpha   90.00
_cell.angle_beta   90.00
_cell.angle_gamma   90.00
#
_symmetry.space_group_name_H-M   'P 1'
#
loop_
_entity.id
_entity.type
_entity.pdbx_description
1 polymer ?
#
loop_
_entity_poly.entity_id
_entity_poly.type
_entity_poly.pdbx_seq_one_letter_code
_entity_poly.pdbx_strand_id
1 'polypeptide(L)'
;MKKILTLLILLCFLISCERKEPNFSKEMIEKLADRGEVKNGIVRLPPPPASFTDLYFGVNRDEIVLTNGDALFLFYKEDYSEKFKSFKEFLSAVLNDGFVLDKKLFKNPRYPKRFTLNQKIEKEYSDLGFDQFFKKYSKPSGKKGVLQLNKSIMKSEEGEYLTVTYLMYKNKYDISRDCYQGIDYLRKREDSFR
;
A
#
# COMPACT_ATOMS: atom_id res chain seq x y z
N MET A 1 -20.54 7.47 44.36
CA MET A 1 -21.09 7.64 43.00
C MET A 1 -20.10 8.29 42.04
N LYS A 2 -19.47 9.44 42.36
CA LYS A 2 -18.45 10.07 41.48
C LYS A 2 -17.31 9.12 41.08
N LYS A 3 -16.73 8.37 42.03
CA LYS A 3 -15.65 7.39 41.76
C LYS A 3 -16.05 6.25 40.80
N ILE A 4 -17.31 5.81 40.84
CA ILE A 4 -17.85 4.77 39.96
C ILE A 4 -18.05 5.32 38.55
N LEU A 5 -18.55 6.55 38.44
CA LEU A 5 -18.72 7.24 37.16
C LEU A 5 -17.37 7.52 36.49
N THR A 6 -16.34 7.93 37.25
CA THR A 6 -14.98 8.12 36.72
C THR A 6 -14.36 6.81 36.23
N LEU A 7 -14.62 5.69 36.92
CA LEU A 7 -14.13 4.36 36.52
C LEU A 7 -14.80 3.88 35.23
N LEU A 8 -16.11 4.11 35.07
CA LEU A 8 -16.87 3.80 33.86
C LEU A 8 -16.38 4.62 32.66
N ILE A 9 -16.13 5.92 32.83
CA ILE A 9 -15.59 6.79 31.79
C ILE A 9 -14.18 6.32 31.37
N LEU A 10 -13.32 5.95 32.33
CA LEU A 10 -11.98 5.43 32.04
C LEU A 10 -12.04 4.10 31.27
N LEU A 11 -13.01 3.23 31.60
CA LEU A 11 -13.23 1.97 30.89
C LEU A 11 -13.68 2.20 29.43
N CYS A 12 -14.53 3.21 29.18
CA CYS A 12 -14.94 3.59 27.83
C CYS A 12 -13.77 4.05 26.95
N PHE A 13 -12.78 4.77 27.53
CA PHE A 13 -11.56 5.14 26.81
C PHE A 13 -10.64 3.94 26.50
N LEU A 14 -10.66 2.90 27.32
CA LEU A 14 -9.85 1.68 27.10
C LEU A 14 -10.47 0.74 26.07
N ILE A 15 -11.81 0.74 25.91
CA ILE A 15 -12.52 -0.09 24.94
C ILE A 15 -12.54 0.56 23.55
N SER A 16 -12.31 1.88 23.46
CA SER A 16 -12.15 2.61 22.20
C SER A 16 -10.73 2.45 21.62
N CYS A 17 -10.16 1.24 21.70
CA CYS A 17 -9.18 0.81 20.72
C CYS A 17 -9.93 0.62 19.40
N GLU A 18 -10.14 1.72 18.69
CA GLU A 18 -10.69 1.71 17.34
C GLU A 18 -9.82 0.78 16.51
N ARG A 19 -10.35 -0.40 16.19
CA ARG A 19 -9.61 -1.37 15.40
C ARG A 19 -9.46 -0.76 14.02
N LYS A 20 -8.27 -0.24 13.75
CA LYS A 20 -7.96 0.40 12.47
C LYS A 20 -8.38 -0.52 11.35
N GLU A 21 -9.19 0.00 10.44
CA GLU A 21 -9.62 -0.76 9.29
C GLU A 21 -8.37 -1.25 8.53
N PRO A 22 -8.30 -2.56 8.18
CA PRO A 22 -7.13 -3.09 7.49
C PRO A 22 -7.00 -2.43 6.11
N ASN A 23 -5.75 -2.26 5.66
CA ASN A 23 -5.45 -1.66 4.37
C ASN A 23 -5.87 -2.57 3.20
N PHE A 24 -5.84 -3.89 3.43
CA PHE A 24 -6.29 -4.94 2.52
C PHE A 24 -7.25 -5.88 3.24
N SER A 25 -8.33 -6.28 2.55
CA SER A 25 -9.23 -7.31 3.07
C SER A 25 -8.51 -8.67 3.15
N LYS A 26 -9.07 -9.59 3.93
CA LYS A 26 -8.57 -10.97 4.00
C LYS A 26 -8.51 -11.63 2.62
N GLU A 27 -9.54 -11.42 1.79
CA GLU A 27 -9.60 -11.96 0.43
C GLU A 27 -8.50 -11.35 -0.47
N MET A 28 -8.24 -10.05 -0.36
CA MET A 28 -7.14 -9.41 -1.10
C MET A 28 -5.78 -9.98 -0.69
N ILE A 29 -5.56 -10.17 0.61
CA ILE A 29 -4.34 -10.81 1.12
C ILE A 29 -4.22 -12.25 0.59
N GLU A 30 -5.33 -13.00 0.53
CA GLU A 30 -5.34 -14.34 -0.06
C GLU A 30 -4.98 -14.32 -1.55
N LYS A 31 -5.53 -13.38 -2.33
CA LYS A 31 -5.19 -13.19 -3.75
C LYS A 31 -3.74 -12.75 -3.96
N LEU A 32 -3.19 -11.90 -3.08
CA LEU A 32 -1.77 -11.49 -3.12
C LEU A 32 -0.83 -12.63 -2.71
N ALA A 33 -1.27 -13.49 -1.79
CA ALA A 33 -0.49 -14.62 -1.30
C ALA A 33 -0.51 -15.81 -2.26
N ASP A 34 -1.48 -15.89 -3.17
CA ASP A 34 -1.53 -16.89 -4.22
C ASP A 34 -0.28 -16.76 -5.10
N ARG A 35 0.49 -17.84 -5.21
CA ARG A 35 1.69 -17.93 -6.04
C ARG A 35 1.48 -18.83 -7.25
N GLY A 36 0.22 -19.20 -7.51
CA GLY A 36 -0.12 -20.20 -8.49
C GLY A 36 0.02 -21.62 -7.98
N GLU A 37 -0.46 -22.57 -8.78
CA GLU A 37 -0.35 -23.99 -8.52
C GLU A 37 0.33 -24.68 -9.71
N VAL A 38 1.22 -25.63 -9.43
CA VAL A 38 1.69 -26.58 -10.45
C VAL A 38 0.90 -27.86 -10.29
N LYS A 39 -0.03 -28.11 -11.20
CA LYS A 39 -0.84 -29.34 -11.19
C LYS A 39 -0.69 -30.04 -12.53
N ASN A 40 -0.28 -31.31 -12.49
CA ASN A 40 -0.05 -32.15 -13.68
C ASN A 40 0.88 -31.50 -14.73
N GLY A 41 1.92 -30.80 -14.29
CA GLY A 41 2.85 -30.08 -15.17
C GLY A 41 2.33 -28.77 -15.74
N ILE A 42 1.08 -28.38 -15.46
CA ILE A 42 0.53 -27.09 -15.85
C ILE A 42 0.79 -26.09 -14.73
N VAL A 43 1.53 -25.02 -15.04
CA VAL A 43 1.75 -23.88 -14.15
C VAL A 43 0.56 -22.95 -14.28
N ARG A 44 -0.32 -22.92 -13.27
CA ARG A 44 -1.28 -21.83 -13.11
C ARG A 44 -0.52 -20.68 -12.48
N LEU A 45 -0.37 -19.58 -13.22
CA LEU A 45 0.18 -18.35 -12.66
C LEU A 45 -0.83 -17.72 -11.68
N PRO A 46 -0.35 -16.98 -10.68
CA PRO A 46 -1.23 -16.18 -9.82
C PRO A 46 -2.08 -15.22 -10.67
N PRO A 47 -3.34 -14.97 -10.27
CA PRO A 47 -4.25 -14.16 -11.06
C PRO A 47 -3.70 -12.74 -11.26
N PRO A 48 -3.47 -12.28 -12.50
CA PRO A 48 -3.29 -10.86 -12.76
C PRO A 48 -4.54 -10.10 -12.25
N PRO A 49 -4.40 -8.94 -11.61
CA PRO A 49 -3.21 -8.10 -11.50
C PRO A 49 -2.45 -8.21 -10.16
N ALA A 50 -2.78 -9.18 -9.29
CA ALA A 50 -2.33 -9.19 -7.90
C ALA A 50 -0.79 -9.14 -7.76
N SER A 51 -0.05 -9.91 -8.57
CA SER A 51 1.42 -9.98 -8.52
C SER A 51 2.12 -8.68 -8.93
N PHE A 52 1.48 -7.84 -9.76
CA PHE A 52 2.05 -6.61 -10.31
C PHE A 52 1.50 -5.34 -9.64
N THR A 53 0.70 -5.51 -8.59
CA THR A 53 0.16 -4.37 -7.84
C THR A 53 1.29 -3.66 -7.09
N ASP A 54 1.34 -2.34 -7.21
CA ASP A 54 2.24 -1.49 -6.42
C ASP A 54 1.86 -1.61 -4.94
N LEU A 55 2.81 -2.06 -4.12
CA LEU A 55 2.67 -2.21 -2.67
C LEU A 55 3.62 -1.25 -1.95
N TYR A 56 3.13 -0.64 -0.88
CA TYR A 56 3.89 0.28 -0.07
C TYR A 56 3.94 -0.19 1.38
N PHE A 57 5.11 -0.13 2.00
CA PHE A 57 5.29 -0.41 3.43
C PHE A 57 6.39 0.46 4.04
N GLY A 58 6.32 0.66 5.35
CA GLY A 58 7.30 1.44 6.10
C GLY A 58 8.52 0.63 6.54
N VAL A 59 9.70 1.25 6.48
CA VAL A 59 10.97 0.68 7.01
C VAL A 59 11.39 1.37 8.32
N ASN A 60 10.84 2.56 8.59
CA ASN A 60 10.83 3.23 9.89
C ASN A 60 9.71 4.29 9.87
N ARG A 61 9.80 5.31 10.74
CA ARG A 61 8.78 6.37 10.83
C ARG A 61 8.68 7.22 9.56
N ASP A 62 9.79 7.41 8.85
CA ASP A 62 9.91 8.44 7.81
C ASP A 62 10.21 7.87 6.41
N GLU A 63 10.61 6.59 6.34
CA GLU A 63 11.00 5.94 5.09
C GLU A 63 10.00 4.86 4.66
N ILE A 64 9.66 4.93 3.38
CA ILE A 64 8.70 4.06 2.70
C ILE A 64 9.42 3.33 1.57
N VAL A 65 8.94 2.12 1.27
CA VAL A 65 9.36 1.32 0.13
C VAL A 65 8.18 1.16 -0.81
N LEU A 66 8.41 1.37 -2.12
CA LEU A 66 7.52 0.96 -3.19
C LEU A 66 8.04 -0.35 -3.77
N THR A 67 7.17 -1.36 -3.85
CA THR A 67 7.50 -2.69 -4.36
C THR A 67 6.29 -3.41 -4.95
N ASN A 68 6.37 -4.71 -5.15
CA ASN A 68 5.26 -5.58 -5.57
C ASN A 68 5.24 -6.90 -4.75
N GLY A 69 4.26 -7.76 -5.05
CA GLY A 69 4.09 -9.03 -4.35
C GLY A 69 5.26 -10.01 -4.52
N ASP A 70 5.90 -10.01 -5.69
CA ASP A 70 7.03 -10.90 -5.99
C ASP A 70 8.26 -10.56 -5.16
N ALA A 71 8.58 -9.28 -5.05
CA ALA A 71 9.64 -8.82 -4.19
C ALA A 71 9.33 -9.14 -2.72
N LEU A 72 8.11 -8.87 -2.22
CA LEU A 72 7.69 -9.26 -0.86
C LEU A 72 7.82 -10.77 -0.61
N PHE A 73 7.56 -11.60 -1.62
CA PHE A 73 7.78 -13.04 -1.51
C PHE A 73 9.26 -13.41 -1.37
N LEU A 74 10.15 -12.68 -2.05
CA LEU A 74 11.60 -12.81 -1.88
C LEU A 74 12.01 -12.46 -0.44
N PHE A 75 11.58 -11.31 0.10
CA PHE A 75 11.82 -10.93 1.50
C PHE A 75 11.36 -12.04 2.46
N TYR A 76 10.15 -12.56 2.25
CA TYR A 76 9.63 -13.65 3.07
C TYR A 76 10.54 -14.87 3.04
N LYS A 77 10.91 -15.34 1.84
CA LYS A 77 11.72 -16.55 1.69
C LYS A 77 13.11 -16.40 2.29
N GLU A 78 13.80 -15.31 1.98
CA GLU A 78 15.21 -15.13 2.34
C GLU A 78 15.39 -14.68 3.79
N ASP A 79 14.50 -13.84 4.32
CA ASP A 79 14.75 -13.12 5.57
C ASP A 79 13.71 -13.38 6.68
N TYR A 80 12.51 -13.89 6.36
CA TYR A 80 11.39 -13.93 7.32
C TYR A 80 10.63 -15.26 7.41
N SER A 81 11.07 -16.30 6.70
CA SER A 81 10.39 -17.60 6.64
C SER A 81 10.43 -18.37 7.98
N GLU A 82 11.44 -18.10 8.82
CA GLU A 82 11.51 -18.64 10.18
C GLU A 82 10.59 -17.88 11.16
N LYS A 83 10.22 -16.64 10.85
CA LYS A 83 9.42 -15.76 11.73
C LYS A 83 7.92 -15.90 11.49
N PHE A 84 7.51 -16.10 10.24
CA PHE A 84 6.10 -16.21 9.85
C PHE A 84 5.84 -17.60 9.29
N LYS A 85 4.72 -18.22 9.67
CA LYS A 85 4.42 -19.61 9.26
C LYS A 85 4.06 -19.73 7.78
N SER A 86 3.64 -18.62 7.18
CA SER A 86 3.26 -18.57 5.77
C SER A 86 3.50 -17.18 5.19
N PHE A 87 3.64 -17.13 3.87
CA PHE A 87 3.71 -15.87 3.14
C PHE A 87 2.44 -15.01 3.36
N LYS A 88 1.28 -15.65 3.51
CA LYS A 88 0.02 -14.97 3.81
C LYS A 88 0.07 -14.21 5.14
N GLU A 89 0.61 -14.85 6.18
CA GLU A 89 0.79 -14.21 7.50
C GLU A 89 1.77 -13.03 7.41
N PHE A 90 2.88 -13.22 6.67
CA PHE A 90 3.84 -12.15 6.42
C PHE A 90 3.21 -10.95 5.69
N LEU A 91 2.43 -11.19 4.63
CA LEU A 91 1.74 -10.12 3.90
C LEU A 91 0.77 -9.36 4.79
N SER A 92 -0.05 -10.05 5.60
CA SER A 92 -0.95 -9.38 6.54
C SER A 92 -0.16 -8.51 7.53
N ALA A 93 0.94 -9.05 8.07
CA ALA A 93 1.77 -8.33 9.03
C ALA A 93 2.32 -7.03 8.42
N VAL A 94 2.89 -7.10 7.21
CA VAL A 94 3.52 -5.97 6.52
C VAL A 94 2.49 -4.95 6.04
N LEU A 95 1.40 -5.39 5.42
CA LEU A 95 0.47 -4.50 4.70
C LEU A 95 -0.68 -3.99 5.58
N ASN A 96 -1.08 -4.73 6.61
CA ASN A 96 -2.20 -4.39 7.49
C ASN A 96 -1.75 -4.03 8.91
N ASP A 97 -0.85 -4.82 9.50
CA ASP A 97 -0.55 -4.73 10.93
C ASP A 97 0.64 -3.80 11.25
N GLY A 98 1.21 -3.15 10.23
CA GLY A 98 2.28 -2.17 10.40
C GLY A 98 3.64 -2.78 10.75
N PHE A 99 3.87 -4.05 10.43
CA PHE A 99 5.16 -4.68 10.60
C PHE A 99 6.24 -3.97 9.78
N VAL A 100 7.35 -3.65 10.42
CA VAL A 100 8.46 -2.92 9.83
C VAL A 100 9.60 -3.88 9.51
N LEU A 101 10.07 -3.88 8.26
CA LEU A 101 11.20 -4.71 7.82
C LEU A 101 12.54 -4.15 8.32
N ASP A 102 13.53 -5.02 8.56
CA ASP A 102 14.88 -4.61 8.95
C ASP A 102 15.53 -3.70 7.89
N LYS A 103 15.82 -2.46 8.29
CA LYS A 103 16.49 -1.46 7.46
C LYS A 103 17.83 -1.92 6.87
N LYS A 104 18.52 -2.90 7.49
CA LYS A 104 19.80 -3.43 7.01
C LYS A 104 19.67 -4.11 5.65
N LEU A 105 18.51 -4.71 5.34
CA LEU A 105 18.25 -5.38 4.05
C LEU A 105 18.40 -4.39 2.88
N PHE A 106 17.95 -3.15 3.08
CA PHE A 106 17.97 -2.08 2.07
C PHE A 106 19.35 -1.45 1.84
N LYS A 107 20.41 -1.97 2.46
CA LYS A 107 21.80 -1.66 2.06
C LYS A 107 22.23 -2.46 0.83
N ASN A 108 21.59 -3.60 0.57
CA ASN A 108 21.88 -4.41 -0.59
C ASN A 108 21.15 -3.83 -1.82
N PRO A 109 21.86 -3.54 -2.92
CA PRO A 109 21.29 -2.90 -4.11
C PRO A 109 20.22 -3.74 -4.83
N ARG A 110 20.08 -5.03 -4.49
CA ARG A 110 19.01 -5.90 -5.01
C ARG A 110 17.63 -5.55 -4.45
N TYR A 111 17.56 -4.90 -3.29
CA TYR A 111 16.29 -4.52 -2.68
C TYR A 111 15.78 -3.18 -3.24
N PRO A 112 14.44 -2.97 -3.26
CA PRO A 112 13.85 -1.73 -3.76
C PRO A 112 14.37 -0.50 -3.01
N LYS A 113 14.47 0.63 -3.72
CA LYS A 113 14.88 1.90 -3.11
C LYS A 113 13.84 2.38 -2.10
N ARG A 114 14.34 2.95 -1.01
CA ARG A 114 13.55 3.69 -0.02
C ARG A 114 13.35 5.13 -0.48
N PHE A 115 12.25 5.74 -0.09
CA PHE A 115 11.99 7.17 -0.27
C PHE A 115 11.36 7.77 0.99
N THR A 116 11.50 9.08 1.14
CA THR A 116 10.81 9.89 2.15
C THR A 116 9.71 10.71 1.47
N LEU A 117 8.68 11.07 2.22
CA LEU A 117 7.61 11.90 1.69
C LEU A 117 8.12 13.32 1.42
N ASN A 118 7.66 13.89 0.31
CA ASN A 118 7.85 15.29 0.01
C ASN A 118 7.00 16.13 0.97
N GLN A 119 7.66 16.90 1.83
CA GLN A 119 7.01 17.68 2.91
C GLN A 119 5.98 18.68 2.39
N LYS A 120 6.18 19.26 1.20
CA LYS A 120 5.23 20.20 0.59
C LYS A 120 3.93 19.48 0.23
N ILE A 121 4.02 18.30 -0.39
CA ILE A 121 2.86 17.49 -0.75
C ILE A 121 2.17 16.93 0.50
N GLU A 122 2.94 16.52 1.51
CA GLU A 122 2.41 16.04 2.78
C GLU A 122 1.62 17.13 3.51
N LYS A 123 2.19 18.34 3.62
CA LYS A 123 1.51 19.50 4.20
C LYS A 123 0.25 19.82 3.41
N GLU A 124 0.34 19.83 2.09
CA GLU A 124 -0.82 20.09 1.23
C GLU A 124 -1.95 19.06 1.45
N TYR A 125 -1.62 17.77 1.54
CA TYR A 125 -2.61 16.73 1.87
C TYR A 125 -3.24 16.94 3.24
N SER A 126 -2.44 17.31 4.25
CA SER A 126 -2.94 17.63 5.59
C SER A 126 -3.88 18.84 5.59
N ASP A 127 -3.59 19.86 4.79
CA ASP A 127 -4.38 21.09 4.72
C ASP A 127 -5.69 20.89 3.92
N LEU A 128 -5.65 20.11 2.83
CA LEU A 128 -6.76 19.95 1.90
C LEU A 128 -7.72 18.81 2.26
N GLY A 129 -7.23 17.77 2.93
CA GLY A 129 -7.93 16.49 3.04
C GLY A 129 -7.97 15.72 1.71
N PHE A 130 -8.43 14.46 1.78
CA PHE A 130 -8.33 13.54 0.64
C PHE A 130 -9.16 13.96 -0.58
N ASP A 131 -10.39 14.46 -0.42
CA ASP A 131 -11.25 14.74 -1.58
C ASP A 131 -10.69 15.85 -2.47
N GLN A 132 -10.20 16.93 -1.89
CA GLN A 132 -9.58 18.03 -2.64
C GLN A 132 -8.22 17.63 -3.19
N PHE A 133 -7.43 16.87 -2.43
CA PHE A 133 -6.18 16.29 -2.90
C PHE A 133 -6.41 15.39 -4.12
N PHE A 134 -7.39 14.49 -4.04
CA PHE A 134 -7.77 13.58 -5.11
C PHE A 134 -8.19 14.35 -6.36
N LYS A 135 -9.03 15.38 -6.21
CA LYS A 135 -9.48 16.22 -7.32
C LYS A 135 -8.32 16.96 -8.00
N LYS A 136 -7.33 17.43 -7.24
CA LYS A 136 -6.16 18.13 -7.79
C LYS A 136 -5.24 17.21 -8.58
N TYR A 137 -4.95 16.04 -8.01
CA TYR A 137 -3.98 15.08 -8.56
C TYR A 137 -4.58 14.04 -9.51
N SER A 138 -5.89 14.09 -9.75
CA SER A 138 -6.57 13.30 -10.77
C SER A 138 -7.01 14.18 -11.94
N LYS A 139 -7.14 13.58 -13.12
CA LYS A 139 -7.80 14.18 -14.27
C LYS A 139 -8.57 13.12 -15.06
N PRO A 140 -9.62 13.49 -15.80
CA PRO A 140 -10.26 12.58 -16.73
C PRO A 140 -9.25 12.02 -17.72
N SER A 141 -9.36 10.73 -18.02
CA SER A 141 -8.70 10.13 -19.18
C SER A 141 -9.57 10.32 -20.44
N GLY A 142 -9.08 9.88 -21.59
CA GLY A 142 -9.89 9.81 -22.82
C GLY A 142 -11.07 8.84 -22.73
N LYS A 143 -11.12 7.96 -21.73
CA LYS A 143 -12.21 7.00 -21.51
C LYS A 143 -13.22 7.53 -20.49
N LYS A 144 -14.51 7.42 -20.81
CA LYS A 144 -15.61 7.88 -19.94
C LYS A 144 -15.53 7.23 -18.56
N GLY A 145 -15.55 8.05 -17.52
CA GLY A 145 -15.56 7.59 -16.11
C GLY A 145 -14.22 7.07 -15.60
N VAL A 146 -13.15 7.13 -16.40
CA VAL A 146 -11.82 6.65 -16.00
C VAL A 146 -10.93 7.86 -15.67
N LEU A 147 -10.33 7.84 -14.49
CA LEU A 147 -9.40 8.86 -14.02
C LEU A 147 -7.95 8.40 -14.18
N GLN A 148 -7.07 9.35 -14.41
CA GLN A 148 -5.63 9.16 -14.43
C GLN A 148 -4.94 10.20 -13.54
N LEU A 149 -3.71 9.90 -13.11
CA LEU A 149 -2.89 10.87 -12.41
C LEU A 149 -2.60 12.09 -13.29
N ASN A 150 -2.70 13.26 -12.68
CA ASN A 150 -2.33 14.52 -13.28
C ASN A 150 -0.81 14.74 -13.17
N LYS A 151 -0.01 13.94 -13.90
CA LYS A 151 1.45 14.01 -13.82
C LYS A 151 2.05 15.37 -14.21
N SER A 152 1.33 16.19 -15.00
CA SER A 152 1.80 17.51 -15.45
C SER A 152 1.92 18.56 -14.35
N ILE A 153 1.32 18.35 -13.18
CA ILE A 153 1.45 19.25 -12.02
C ILE A 153 2.48 18.75 -11.01
N MET A 154 3.16 17.64 -11.29
CA MET A 154 4.16 17.01 -10.43
C MET A 154 5.54 17.17 -11.04
N LYS A 155 6.55 17.36 -10.19
CA LYS A 155 7.95 17.32 -10.58
C LYS A 155 8.58 16.00 -10.18
N SER A 156 9.07 15.24 -11.17
CA SER A 156 9.63 13.90 -10.96
C SER A 156 10.86 13.88 -10.05
N GLU A 157 11.70 14.92 -10.11
CA GLU A 157 12.98 14.99 -9.38
C GLU A 157 12.80 15.29 -7.88
N GLU A 158 11.64 15.82 -7.47
CA GLU A 158 11.39 16.26 -6.09
C GLU A 158 10.69 15.18 -5.23
N GLY A 159 10.53 13.95 -5.73
CA GLY A 159 9.81 12.87 -5.03
C GLY A 159 8.29 13.12 -4.91
N GLU A 160 7.75 14.16 -5.57
CA GLU A 160 6.34 14.50 -5.53
C GLU A 160 5.48 13.35 -6.06
N TYR A 161 5.89 12.72 -7.17
CA TYR A 161 5.17 11.57 -7.74
C TYR A 161 5.00 10.44 -6.73
N LEU A 162 6.09 9.96 -6.12
CA LEU A 162 6.05 8.87 -5.13
C LEU A 162 5.21 9.23 -3.91
N THR A 163 5.26 10.50 -3.50
CA THR A 163 4.46 11.00 -2.38
C THR A 163 2.97 10.99 -2.72
N VAL A 164 2.60 11.47 -3.90
CA VAL A 164 1.20 11.45 -4.36
C VAL A 164 0.69 10.02 -4.49
N THR A 165 1.43 9.13 -5.15
CA THR A 165 0.99 7.73 -5.33
C THR A 165 0.87 7.00 -4.00
N TYR A 166 1.77 7.26 -3.04
CA TYR A 166 1.65 6.72 -1.68
C TYR A 166 0.42 7.25 -0.95
N LEU A 167 0.11 8.54 -1.06
CA LEU A 167 -1.08 9.12 -0.45
C LEU A 167 -2.36 8.57 -1.09
N MET A 168 -2.39 8.36 -2.41
CA MET A 168 -3.49 7.65 -3.07
C MET A 168 -3.63 6.21 -2.54
N TYR A 169 -2.51 5.51 -2.42
CA TYR A 169 -2.46 4.15 -1.88
C TYR A 169 -3.01 4.07 -0.45
N LYS A 170 -2.64 5.00 0.43
CA LYS A 170 -3.20 5.07 1.79
C LYS A 170 -4.71 5.25 1.82
N ASN A 171 -5.28 5.88 0.78
CA ASN A 171 -6.72 6.11 0.64
C ASN A 171 -7.40 5.04 -0.23
N LYS A 172 -6.79 3.85 -0.36
CA LYS A 172 -7.31 2.69 -1.10
C LYS A 172 -7.48 2.93 -2.61
N TYR A 173 -6.59 3.72 -3.20
CA TYR A 173 -6.46 3.85 -4.66
C TYR A 173 -5.12 3.27 -5.13
N ASP A 174 -5.17 2.38 -6.10
CA ASP A 174 -4.00 1.80 -6.74
C ASP A 174 -3.72 2.50 -8.08
N ILE A 175 -2.45 2.42 -8.52
CA ILE A 175 -2.00 2.96 -9.80
C ILE A 175 -1.84 1.83 -10.81
N SER A 176 -2.66 1.86 -11.86
CA SER A 176 -2.53 0.95 -13.00
C SER A 176 -1.78 1.67 -14.12
N ARG A 177 -0.53 1.27 -14.38
CA ARG A 177 0.30 1.91 -15.42
C ARG A 177 0.09 1.25 -16.78
N ASP A 178 -0.21 2.06 -17.78
CA ASP A 178 -0.11 1.72 -19.19
C ASP A 178 1.25 2.23 -19.69
N CYS A 179 2.22 1.32 -19.76
CA CYS A 179 3.58 1.65 -20.16
C CYS A 179 3.68 2.09 -21.62
N TYR A 180 2.76 1.62 -22.49
CA TYR A 180 2.77 1.98 -23.90
C TYR A 180 2.36 3.44 -24.09
N GLN A 181 1.34 3.89 -23.36
CA GLN A 181 0.83 5.26 -23.42
C GLN A 181 1.49 6.20 -22.39
N GLY A 182 2.25 5.64 -21.44
CA GLY A 182 2.78 6.39 -20.30
C GLY A 182 1.67 6.98 -19.43
N ILE A 183 0.51 6.30 -19.32
CA ILE A 183 -0.65 6.76 -18.54
C ILE A 183 -0.74 5.99 -17.24
N ASP A 184 -0.98 6.70 -16.15
CA ASP A 184 -1.12 6.13 -14.82
C ASP A 184 -2.58 6.28 -14.40
N TYR A 185 -3.36 5.20 -14.54
CA TYR A 185 -4.78 5.20 -14.20
C TYR A 185 -4.96 5.06 -12.68
N LEU A 186 -5.91 5.81 -12.14
CA LEU A 186 -6.36 5.69 -10.75
C LEU A 186 -7.49 4.68 -10.67
N ARG A 187 -7.33 3.63 -9.85
CA ARG A 187 -8.37 2.62 -9.61
C ARG A 187 -8.62 2.50 -8.13
N LYS A 188 -9.88 2.32 -7.73
CA LYS A 188 -10.15 1.90 -6.34
C LYS A 188 -9.54 0.52 -6.15
N ARG A 189 -8.88 0.31 -5.02
CA ARG A 189 -8.19 -0.94 -4.72
C ARG A 189 -9.13 -2.14 -4.85
N GLU A 190 -10.34 -2.05 -4.33
CA GLU A 190 -11.33 -3.14 -4.46
C GLU A 190 -11.55 -3.58 -5.89
N ASP A 191 -11.56 -2.66 -6.85
CA ASP A 191 -11.74 -2.97 -8.27
C ASP A 191 -10.48 -3.60 -8.90
N SER A 192 -9.29 -3.45 -8.29
CA SER A 192 -8.08 -4.17 -8.69
C SER A 192 -8.14 -5.66 -8.33
N PHE A 193 -9.01 -6.05 -7.40
CA PHE A 193 -9.12 -7.42 -6.87
C PHE A 193 -10.44 -8.10 -7.20
N ARG A 194 -11.32 -7.49 -8.01
CA ARG A 194 -12.55 -8.10 -8.54
C ARG A 194 -12.27 -8.78 -9.87
#